data_AF-A0A532THV3-F1
#
_entry.id   AF-A0A532THV3-F1
#
_cell.length_a   1.000
_cell.length_b   1.000
_cell.length_c   1.000
_cell.angle_alpha   90.00
_cell.angle_beta   90.00
_cell.angle_gamma   90.00
#
_symmetry.space_group_name_H-M   'P 1'
#
loop_
_entity.id
_entity.type
_entity.pdbx_description
1 polymer ?
#
loop_
_entity_poly.entity_id
_entity_poly.type
_entity_poly.pdbx_seq_one_letter_code
_entity_poly.pdbx_strand_id
1 'polypeptide(L)'
;MPKKNTYYFLSIFFIVFLTIAGINVRAHPPDDMSLEYNLGTNTLKVSITHGVSDNSSHYVISVVIRVNGSIDKSQTYTSQPDLLFFIYEYTVITKNESTIQVTATCSQGGSITRTLGGESTPTDGAIPGYMGLYLVLVVSVISMLMIIRKKIKKILLKQ
;
A
#
# COMPACT_ATOMS: atom_id res chain seq x y z
N MET A 1 -44.06 13.60 -5.99
CA MET A 1 -42.98 13.58 -7.00
C MET A 1 -43.27 12.49 -8.02
N PRO A 2 -43.10 12.73 -9.34
CA PRO A 2 -43.38 11.70 -10.35
C PRO A 2 -42.43 10.51 -10.13
N LYS A 3 -42.95 9.27 -10.13
CA LYS A 3 -42.21 8.04 -9.79
C LYS A 3 -40.87 7.88 -10.51
N LYS A 4 -40.75 8.43 -11.74
CA LYS A 4 -39.50 8.47 -12.51
C LYS A 4 -38.37 9.24 -11.81
N ASN A 5 -38.65 10.34 -11.12
CA ASN A 5 -37.62 11.13 -10.43
C ASN A 5 -37.08 10.36 -9.22
N THR A 6 -37.90 9.57 -8.55
CA THR A 6 -37.49 8.75 -7.40
C THR A 6 -36.45 7.69 -7.80
N TYR A 7 -36.60 7.04 -8.97
CA TYR A 7 -35.62 6.06 -9.46
C TYR A 7 -34.27 6.71 -9.84
N TYR A 8 -34.28 7.93 -10.39
CA TYR A 8 -33.03 8.66 -10.67
C TYR A 8 -32.29 9.05 -9.39
N PHE A 9 -33.01 9.52 -8.37
CA PHE A 9 -32.42 9.81 -7.05
C PHE A 9 -31.86 8.55 -6.40
N LEU A 10 -32.59 7.43 -6.45
CA LEU A 10 -32.13 6.16 -5.91
C LEU A 10 -30.90 5.61 -6.65
N SER A 11 -30.86 5.74 -7.98
CA SER A 11 -29.73 5.34 -8.80
C SER A 11 -28.48 6.21 -8.53
N ILE A 12 -28.64 7.53 -8.40
CA ILE A 12 -27.54 8.43 -8.03
C ILE A 12 -27.03 8.11 -6.62
N PHE A 13 -27.93 7.90 -5.66
CA PHE A 13 -27.57 7.51 -4.31
C PHE A 13 -26.80 6.19 -4.28
N PHE A 14 -27.25 5.19 -5.05
CA PHE A 14 -26.59 3.89 -5.17
C PHE A 14 -25.19 4.01 -5.81
N ILE A 15 -25.03 4.83 -6.85
CA ILE A 15 -23.73 5.10 -7.49
C ILE A 15 -22.78 5.79 -6.50
N VAL A 16 -23.24 6.82 -5.79
CA VAL A 16 -22.45 7.52 -4.77
C VAL A 16 -22.06 6.56 -3.64
N PHE A 17 -22.98 5.72 -3.17
CA PHE A 17 -22.71 4.70 -2.15
C PHE A 17 -21.64 3.70 -2.61
N LEU A 18 -21.70 3.23 -3.87
CA LEU A 18 -20.69 2.35 -4.45
C LEU A 18 -19.29 2.99 -4.52
N THR A 19 -19.21 4.31 -4.76
CA THR A 19 -17.90 5.01 -4.84
C THR A 19 -17.22 5.21 -3.48
N ILE A 20 -17.96 5.21 -2.37
CA ILE A 20 -17.39 5.39 -1.02
C ILE A 20 -16.94 4.05 -0.42
N ALA A 21 -17.45 2.92 -0.93
CA ALA A 21 -17.08 1.58 -0.46
C ALA A 21 -15.62 1.16 -0.78
N GLY A 22 -14.90 1.94 -1.58
CA GLY A 22 -13.51 1.67 -1.99
C GLY A 22 -12.44 2.26 -1.07
N ILE A 23 -12.70 2.41 0.24
CA ILE A 23 -11.68 2.88 1.17
C ILE A 23 -10.61 1.80 1.28
N ASN A 24 -9.48 2.02 0.61
CA ASN A 24 -8.29 1.22 0.78
C ASN A 24 -7.75 1.53 2.18
N VAL A 25 -8.20 0.78 3.19
CA VAL A 25 -7.57 0.78 4.50
C VAL A 25 -6.18 0.17 4.28
N ARG A 26 -5.18 1.02 4.06
CA ARG A 26 -3.78 0.58 4.08
C ARG A 26 -3.52 0.13 5.50
N ALA A 27 -3.53 -1.19 5.69
CA ALA A 27 -3.15 -1.78 6.96
C ALA A 27 -1.76 -1.25 7.35
N HIS A 28 -1.61 -0.84 8.61
CA HIS A 28 -0.45 -0.10 9.07
C HIS A 28 0.79 -1.00 9.05
N PRO A 29 1.78 -0.72 8.18
CA PRO A 29 3.05 -1.43 8.23
C PRO A 29 3.79 -1.11 9.54
N PRO A 30 4.85 -1.85 9.89
CA PRO A 30 5.82 -1.40 10.87
C PRO A 30 6.29 0.03 10.55
N ASP A 31 6.49 0.85 11.58
CA ASP A 31 6.74 2.29 11.46
C ASP A 31 8.09 2.57 10.79
N ASP A 32 9.13 1.82 11.16
CA ASP A 32 10.44 1.91 10.54
C ASP A 32 11.24 0.61 10.64
N MET A 33 12.26 0.49 9.79
CA MET A 33 13.22 -0.59 9.80
C MET A 33 14.61 -0.07 9.40
N SER A 34 15.64 -0.48 10.13
CA SER A 34 17.04 -0.25 9.78
C SER A 34 17.81 -1.56 9.67
N LEU A 35 18.76 -1.59 8.74
CA LEU A 35 19.55 -2.76 8.40
C LEU A 35 21.03 -2.46 8.66
N GLU A 36 21.69 -3.34 9.41
CA GLU A 36 23.14 -3.29 9.62
C GLU A 36 23.72 -4.67 9.33
N TYR A 37 24.71 -4.75 8.44
CA TYR A 37 25.34 -6.01 8.07
C TYR A 37 26.82 -6.02 8.45
N ASN A 38 27.23 -7.06 9.18
CA ASN A 38 28.62 -7.32 9.51
C ASN A 38 29.16 -8.46 8.64
N LEU A 39 30.01 -8.12 7.68
CA LEU A 39 30.65 -9.08 6.78
C LEU A 39 31.58 -10.05 7.52
N GLY A 40 32.26 -9.59 8.58
CA GLY A 40 33.19 -10.41 9.35
C GLY A 40 32.49 -11.57 10.07
N THR A 41 31.23 -11.39 10.48
CA THR A 41 30.44 -12.41 11.18
C THR A 41 29.29 -12.98 10.35
N ASN A 42 29.10 -12.50 9.11
CA ASN A 42 27.93 -12.78 8.27
C ASN A 42 26.59 -12.51 8.99
N THR A 43 26.55 -11.47 9.82
CA THR A 43 25.37 -11.16 10.66
C THR A 43 24.62 -9.95 10.10
N LEU A 44 23.35 -10.14 9.79
CA LEU A 44 22.41 -9.08 9.49
C LEU A 44 21.57 -8.77 10.73
N LYS A 45 21.69 -7.54 11.25
CA LYS A 45 20.80 -6.99 12.25
C LYS A 45 19.67 -6.25 11.55
N VAL A 46 18.45 -6.62 11.90
CA VAL A 46 17.22 -6.00 11.42
C VAL A 46 16.54 -5.36 12.63
N SER A 47 16.67 -4.05 12.75
CA SER A 47 16.03 -3.29 13.84
C SER A 47 14.69 -2.77 13.34
N ILE A 48 13.62 -3.07 14.06
CA ILE A 48 12.25 -2.74 13.66
C ILE A 48 11.60 -1.90 14.75
N THR A 49 10.99 -0.79 14.33
CA THR A 49 10.05 -0.03 15.16
C THR A 49 8.64 -0.40 14.74
N HIS A 50 7.87 -0.99 15.64
CA HIS A 50 6.48 -1.37 15.41
C HIS A 50 5.69 -1.23 16.71
N GLY A 51 5.09 -0.06 16.90
CA GLY A 51 4.29 0.25 18.09
C GLY A 51 2.96 -0.52 18.10
N VAL A 52 2.78 -1.39 19.09
CA VAL A 52 1.57 -2.22 19.26
C VAL A 52 1.10 -2.22 20.70
N SER A 53 -0.21 -2.44 20.92
CA SER A 53 -0.77 -2.58 22.27
C SER A 53 -0.59 -3.98 22.87
N ASP A 54 -0.45 -5.00 22.01
CA ASP A 54 -0.29 -6.41 22.40
C ASP A 54 0.56 -7.13 21.36
N ASN A 55 1.71 -7.65 21.78
CA ASN A 55 2.72 -8.26 20.91
C ASN A 55 2.41 -9.71 20.47
N SER A 56 1.27 -10.27 20.86
CA SER A 56 0.82 -11.61 20.48
C SER A 56 -0.36 -11.57 19.48
N SER A 57 -1.16 -10.50 19.51
CA SER A 57 -2.29 -10.30 18.59
C SER A 57 -2.00 -9.28 17.48
N HIS A 58 -1.05 -8.37 17.68
CA HIS A 58 -0.55 -7.43 16.69
C HIS A 58 0.98 -7.48 16.70
N TYR A 59 1.57 -8.07 15.66
CA TYR A 59 3.01 -8.29 15.64
C TYR A 59 3.57 -8.39 14.22
N VAL A 60 4.89 -8.32 14.06
CA VAL A 60 5.56 -8.68 12.81
C VAL A 60 5.46 -10.20 12.60
N ILE A 61 4.57 -10.62 11.69
CA ILE A 61 4.32 -12.04 11.41
C ILE A 61 5.41 -12.70 10.59
N SER A 62 6.09 -11.94 9.73
CA SER A 62 7.17 -12.47 8.91
C SER A 62 8.25 -11.46 8.60
N VAL A 63 9.47 -11.97 8.47
CA VAL A 63 10.62 -11.27 7.90
C VAL A 63 11.18 -12.12 6.78
N VAL A 64 11.21 -11.55 5.57
CA VAL A 64 11.76 -12.18 4.36
C VAL A 64 13.03 -11.45 3.97
N ILE A 65 14.12 -12.20 3.80
CA ILE A 65 15.44 -11.70 3.42
C ILE A 65 15.74 -12.19 2.02
N ARG A 66 16.09 -11.27 1.13
CA ARG A 66 16.54 -11.55 -0.23
C ARG A 66 17.96 -11.06 -0.42
N VAL A 67 18.78 -11.89 -1.05
CA VAL A 67 20.14 -11.53 -1.47
C VAL A 67 20.17 -11.55 -2.99
N ASN A 68 20.52 -10.41 -3.61
CA ASN A 68 20.54 -10.24 -5.07
C ASN A 68 19.22 -10.69 -5.74
N GLY A 69 18.08 -10.39 -5.10
CA GLY A 69 16.72 -10.68 -5.59
C GLY A 69 16.16 -12.07 -5.22
N SER A 70 17.02 -13.04 -4.93
CA SER A 70 16.62 -14.40 -4.51
C SER A 70 16.32 -14.45 -3.02
N ILE A 71 15.29 -15.20 -2.61
CA ILE A 71 14.98 -15.42 -1.19
C ILE A 71 16.10 -16.24 -0.57
N ASP A 72 16.79 -15.65 0.40
CA ASP A 72 17.78 -16.33 1.24
C ASP A 72 17.11 -16.91 2.49
N LYS A 73 16.21 -16.14 3.11
CA LYS A 73 15.52 -16.55 4.33
C LYS A 73 14.08 -16.07 4.35
N SER A 74 13.21 -16.86 4.97
CA SER A 74 11.84 -16.48 5.29
C SER A 74 11.54 -17.00 6.69
N GLN A 75 11.41 -16.08 7.65
CA GLN A 75 11.13 -16.40 9.04
C GLN A 75 9.73 -15.93 9.40
N THR A 76 8.95 -16.81 10.01
CA THR A 76 7.65 -16.47 10.61
C THR A 76 7.74 -16.42 12.12
N TYR A 77 6.85 -15.64 12.71
CA TYR A 77 6.74 -15.42 14.14
C TYR A 77 5.30 -15.61 14.60
N THR A 78 5.12 -15.75 15.91
CA THR A 78 3.81 -15.78 16.58
C THR A 78 3.65 -14.65 17.60
N SER A 79 4.71 -13.87 17.82
CA SER A 79 4.73 -12.66 18.65
C SER A 79 5.96 -11.81 18.32
N GLN A 80 5.97 -10.54 18.73
CA GLN A 80 7.17 -9.68 18.69
C GLN A 80 7.80 -9.51 20.09
N PRO A 81 9.14 -9.40 20.21
CA PRO A 81 9.82 -9.37 21.50
C PRO A 81 9.44 -8.21 22.42
N ASP A 82 9.17 -7.04 21.85
CA ASP A 82 8.90 -5.78 22.55
C ASP A 82 7.70 -5.07 21.90
N LEU A 83 7.00 -4.21 22.67
CA LEU A 83 5.81 -3.50 22.19
C LEU A 83 6.12 -2.35 21.22
N LEU A 84 7.38 -1.91 21.12
CA LEU A 84 7.76 -0.78 20.28
C LEU A 84 8.98 -1.08 19.42
N PHE A 85 10.07 -1.59 20.00
CA PHE A 85 11.34 -1.69 19.30
C PHE A 85 12.07 -3.00 19.62
N PHE A 86 12.49 -3.71 18.57
CA PHE A 86 13.21 -4.96 18.72
C PHE A 86 14.18 -5.19 17.55
N ILE A 87 15.13 -6.08 17.79
CA ILE A 87 16.17 -6.45 16.83
C ILE A 87 16.09 -7.95 16.59
N TYR A 88 16.02 -8.34 15.31
CA TYR A 88 16.28 -9.71 14.90
C TYR A 88 17.66 -9.81 14.27
N GLU A 89 18.39 -10.88 14.61
CA GLU A 89 19.68 -11.19 14.02
C GLU A 89 19.56 -12.43 13.14
N TYR A 90 20.15 -12.34 11.94
CA TYR A 90 20.16 -13.43 10.98
C TYR A 90 21.57 -13.66 10.48
N THR A 91 21.97 -14.93 10.36
CA THR A 91 23.15 -15.30 9.58
C THR A 91 22.77 -15.25 8.10
N VAL A 92 23.40 -14.35 7.34
CA VAL A 92 23.21 -14.17 5.89
C VAL A 92 24.59 -14.16 5.24
N ILE A 93 24.86 -15.17 4.43
CA ILE A 93 26.17 -15.31 3.77
C ILE A 93 26.09 -14.61 2.41
N THR A 94 26.89 -13.56 2.24
CA THR A 94 26.91 -12.83 0.97
C THR A 94 28.30 -12.28 0.65
N LYS A 95 28.51 -11.88 -0.61
CA LYS A 95 29.77 -11.28 -1.07
C LYS A 95 29.71 -9.75 -0.91
N ASN A 96 30.88 -9.10 -0.87
CA ASN A 96 30.96 -7.65 -1.03
C ASN A 96 30.19 -7.18 -2.26
N GLU A 97 29.55 -6.02 -2.15
CA GLU A 97 28.68 -5.41 -3.18
C GLU A 97 27.31 -6.09 -3.41
N SER A 98 26.94 -7.10 -2.62
CA SER A 98 25.63 -7.71 -2.76
C SER A 98 24.51 -6.82 -2.23
N THR A 99 23.34 -6.89 -2.86
CA THR A 99 22.12 -6.21 -2.42
C THR A 99 21.35 -7.12 -1.46
N ILE A 100 21.15 -6.67 -0.23
CA ILE A 100 20.32 -7.34 0.77
C ILE A 100 19.01 -6.56 0.88
N GLN A 101 17.89 -7.19 0.53
CA GLN A 101 16.55 -6.62 0.70
C GLN A 101 15.83 -7.37 1.81
N VAL A 102 15.24 -6.64 2.75
CA VAL A 102 14.47 -7.19 3.86
C VAL A 102 13.06 -6.64 3.80
N THR A 103 12.07 -7.51 3.92
CA THR A 103 10.65 -7.15 4.04
C THR A 103 10.10 -7.69 5.36
N ALA A 104 9.60 -6.79 6.21
CA ALA A 104 8.88 -7.13 7.43
C ALA A 104 7.37 -6.90 7.22
N THR A 105 6.55 -7.88 7.60
CA THR A 105 5.09 -7.86 7.40
C THR A 105 4.36 -7.91 8.74
N CYS A 106 3.37 -7.05 8.94
CA CYS A 106 2.50 -7.06 10.12
C CYS A 106 1.41 -8.13 10.01
N SER A 107 1.05 -8.78 11.12
CA SER A 107 -0.02 -9.78 11.21
C SER A 107 -1.40 -9.24 10.86
N GLN A 108 -1.64 -7.95 11.09
CA GLN A 108 -2.90 -7.25 10.76
C GLN A 108 -2.89 -6.63 9.36
N GLY A 109 -1.75 -6.72 8.66
CA GLY A 109 -1.54 -6.25 7.30
C GLY A 109 -0.62 -5.04 7.22
N GLY A 110 -0.08 -4.80 6.02
CA GLY A 110 0.96 -3.81 5.77
C GLY A 110 2.36 -4.43 5.88
N SER A 111 3.29 -3.90 5.12
CA SER A 111 4.70 -4.29 5.15
C SER A 111 5.63 -3.11 4.88
N ILE A 112 6.85 -3.23 5.39
CA ILE A 112 7.95 -2.30 5.13
C ILE A 112 9.09 -3.06 4.48
N THR A 113 9.70 -2.46 3.46
CA THR A 113 10.88 -3.01 2.79
C THR A 113 12.03 -2.03 2.91
N ARG A 114 13.23 -2.55 3.19
CA ARG A 114 14.50 -1.81 3.17
C ARG A 114 15.53 -2.61 2.41
N THR A 115 16.47 -1.89 1.81
CA THR A 115 17.56 -2.47 1.04
C THR A 115 18.88 -1.90 1.54
N LEU A 116 19.87 -2.78 1.69
CA LEU A 116 21.25 -2.45 2.01
C LEU A 116 22.14 -2.90 0.85
N GLY A 117 22.96 -2.01 0.29
CA GLY A 117 23.81 -2.26 -0.88
C GLY A 117 23.07 -2.14 -2.22
N GLY A 118 23.81 -1.89 -3.30
CA GLY A 118 23.29 -1.73 -4.68
C GLY A 118 22.58 -0.39 -4.96
N GLU A 119 22.56 0.05 -6.23
CA GLU A 119 21.79 1.24 -6.65
C GLU A 119 20.29 1.04 -6.34
N SER A 120 19.73 1.95 -5.55
CA SER A 120 18.32 1.99 -5.24
C SER A 120 17.50 2.24 -6.51
N THR A 121 16.94 1.19 -7.11
CA THR A 121 15.77 1.33 -7.98
C THR A 121 14.53 1.17 -7.10
N PRO A 122 13.73 2.22 -6.89
CA PRO A 122 12.45 2.09 -6.23
C PRO A 122 11.55 1.26 -7.14
N THR A 123 11.40 -0.03 -6.87
CA THR A 123 10.33 -0.83 -7.45
C THR A 123 9.05 -0.50 -6.70
N ASP A 124 8.45 0.63 -7.02
CA ASP A 124 7.04 0.86 -6.72
C ASP A 124 6.36 1.30 -8.02
N GLY A 125 5.94 0.31 -8.80
CA GLY A 125 4.94 0.46 -9.85
C GLY A 125 3.53 0.67 -9.29
N ALA A 126 3.41 1.13 -8.04
CA ALA A 126 2.14 1.45 -7.41
C ALA A 126 1.58 2.70 -8.07
N ILE A 127 0.66 2.50 -9.02
CA ILE A 127 -0.17 3.57 -9.56
C ILE A 127 -0.91 4.20 -8.37
N PRO A 128 -0.66 5.48 -8.05
CA PRO A 128 -1.29 6.08 -6.89
C PRO A 128 -2.80 6.12 -7.09
N GLY A 129 -3.57 5.70 -6.08
CA GLY A 129 -5.02 5.53 -6.18
C GLY A 129 -5.80 6.79 -6.64
N TYR A 130 -5.20 7.98 -6.51
CA TYR A 130 -5.75 9.23 -7.00
C TYR A 130 -5.77 9.36 -8.54
N MET A 131 -4.94 8.61 -9.27
CA MET A 131 -4.93 8.64 -10.74
C MET A 131 -6.23 8.08 -11.35
N GLY A 132 -6.80 7.05 -10.73
CA GLY A 132 -8.12 6.53 -11.09
C GLY A 132 -9.24 7.54 -10.83
N LEU A 133 -9.14 8.28 -9.72
CA LEU A 133 -10.09 9.34 -9.37
C LEU A 133 -10.09 10.47 -10.41
N TYR A 134 -8.91 10.84 -10.92
CA TYR A 134 -8.76 11.90 -11.92
C TYR A 134 -9.48 11.55 -13.24
N LEU A 135 -9.37 10.30 -13.71
CA LEU A 135 -10.07 9.82 -14.90
C LEU A 135 -11.60 9.88 -14.74
N VAL A 136 -12.11 9.47 -13.59
CA VAL A 136 -13.55 9.51 -13.30
C VAL A 136 -14.07 10.96 -13.30
N LEU A 137 -13.34 11.88 -12.68
CA LEU A 137 -13.70 13.30 -12.66
C LEU A 137 -13.72 13.90 -14.07
N VAL A 138 -12.71 13.61 -14.89
CA VAL A 138 -12.62 14.11 -16.27
C VAL A 138 -13.78 13.59 -17.12
N VAL A 139 -14.10 12.31 -17.06
CA VAL A 139 -15.22 11.72 -17.83
C VAL A 139 -16.57 12.27 -17.37
N SER A 140 -16.75 12.49 -16.06
CA SER A 140 -17.96 13.12 -15.51
C SER A 140 -18.16 14.54 -16.01
N VAL A 141 -17.11 15.38 -15.99
CA VAL A 141 -17.14 16.76 -16.49
C VAL A 141 -17.45 16.78 -18.00
N ILE A 142 -16.81 15.92 -18.80
CA ILE A 142 -17.06 15.85 -20.24
C ILE A 142 -18.52 15.48 -20.52
N SER A 143 -19.06 14.49 -19.80
CA SER A 143 -20.45 14.04 -19.97
C SER A 143 -21.43 15.15 -19.61
N MET A 144 -21.18 15.87 -18.52
CA MET A 144 -21.98 17.02 -18.11
C MET A 144 -21.94 18.14 -19.16
N LEU A 145 -20.76 18.48 -19.69
CA LEU A 145 -20.62 19.47 -20.76
C LEU A 145 -21.36 19.04 -22.04
N MET A 146 -21.34 17.76 -22.40
CA MET A 146 -22.09 17.24 -23.55
C MET A 146 -23.61 17.37 -23.36
N ILE A 147 -24.13 17.09 -22.15
CA ILE A 147 -25.55 17.24 -21.83
C ILE A 147 -25.97 18.71 -21.89
N ILE A 148 -25.15 19.62 -21.35
CA ILE A 148 -25.39 21.07 -21.39
C ILE A 148 -25.42 21.55 -22.84
N ARG A 149 -24.43 21.18 -23.67
CA ARG A 149 -24.39 21.51 -25.10
C ARG A 149 -25.62 21.01 -25.84
N LYS A 150 -26.06 19.77 -25.59
CA LYS A 150 -27.26 19.19 -26.21
C LYS A 150 -28.54 19.94 -25.81
N LYS A 151 -28.65 20.38 -24.55
CA LYS A 151 -29.77 21.21 -24.09
C LYS A 151 -29.77 22.59 -24.75
N ILE A 152 -28.62 23.28 -24.80
CA ILE A 152 -28.50 24.60 -25.43
C ILE A 152 -28.88 24.52 -26.92
N LYS A 153 -28.33 23.55 -27.65
CA LYS A 153 -28.67 23.33 -29.07
C LYS A 153 -30.16 23.11 -29.29
N LYS A 154 -30.83 22.37 -28.40
CA LYS A 154 -32.26 22.11 -28.47
C LYS A 154 -33.11 23.36 -28.19
N ILE A 155 -32.63 24.28 -27.35
CA ILE A 155 -33.29 25.57 -27.08
C ILE A 155 -33.15 26.49 -28.29
N LEU A 156 -31.94 26.58 -28.85
CA LEU A 156 -31.63 27.42 -30.02
C LEU A 156 -32.34 26.97 -31.31
N LEU A 157 -32.59 25.67 -31.49
CA LEU A 157 -33.33 25.13 -32.66
C LEU A 157 -34.86 25.17 -32.50
N LYS A 158 -35.37 25.66 -31.37
CA LYS A 158 -36.81 25.74 -31.06
C LYS A 158 -37.34 27.18 -31.03
N GLN A 159 -36.49 28.15 -31.39
CA GLN A 159 -36.83 29.51 -31.79
C GLN A 159 -36.81 29.58 -33.32
#